data_AF-A0A519SHT3-F1
#
_entry.id   AF-A0A519SHT3-F1
#
_cell.length_a   1.000
_cell.length_b   1.000
_cell.length_c   1.000
_cell.angle_alpha   90.00
_cell.angle_beta   90.00
_cell.angle_gamma   90.00
#
_symmetry.space_group_name_H-M   'P 1'
#
loop_
_entity.id
_entity.type
_entity.pdbx_description
1 polymer ?
#
loop_
_entity_poly.entity_id
_entity_poly.type
_entity_poly.pdbx_seq_one_letter_code
_entity_poly.pdbx_strand_id
1 'polypeptide(L)'
;MKSTKAMRFTDRLQVLTGQIIDDPLLAGEQQEKRIIQAFDLCHFIHCFDPSLEVLDCLYQDINVVEKNGSRKGIYFWDLLYNKNYYFSNSALCQSDLAAYKARYKLTELWFVIVEEGLFSNDTSESTDFIERYKVTSLYDKVFHFNYTHSTVKTLI
;
A
#
# COMPACT_ATOMS: atom_id res chain seq x y z
N MET A 1 -4.85 -21.11 22.23
CA MET A 1 -4.56 -19.92 21.40
C MET A 1 -3.14 -20.02 20.88
N LYS A 2 -2.95 -20.26 19.57
CA LYS A 2 -1.62 -20.18 18.96
C LYS A 2 -1.32 -18.70 18.76
N SER A 3 -0.26 -18.21 19.40
CA SER A 3 0.31 -16.91 19.06
C SER A 3 0.90 -17.04 17.66
N THR A 4 0.24 -16.46 16.66
CA THR A 4 0.81 -16.32 15.32
C THR A 4 1.97 -15.35 15.45
N LYS A 5 3.19 -15.88 15.48
CA LYS A 5 4.41 -15.07 15.52
C LYS A 5 4.43 -14.22 14.24
N ALA A 6 4.52 -12.90 14.39
CA ALA A 6 4.63 -11.98 13.26
C ALA A 6 5.79 -12.42 12.36
N MET A 7 5.52 -12.55 11.06
CA MET A 7 6.52 -12.91 10.06
C MET A 7 7.52 -11.77 9.93
N ARG A 8 8.83 -12.10 9.89
CA ARG A 8 9.88 -11.10 9.69
C ARG A 8 9.77 -10.47 8.31
N PHE A 9 10.24 -9.22 8.18
CA PHE A 9 10.27 -8.48 6.92
C PHE A 9 10.89 -9.30 5.78
N THR A 10 12.09 -9.85 6.01
CA THR A 10 12.85 -10.62 5.00
C THR A 10 12.11 -11.87 4.55
N ASP A 11 11.51 -12.60 5.48
CA ASP A 11 10.81 -13.85 5.20
C ASP A 11 9.56 -13.57 4.36
N ARG A 12 8.81 -12.52 4.71
CA ARG A 12 7.61 -12.09 3.97
C ARG A 12 7.96 -11.64 2.56
N LEU A 13 8.98 -10.79 2.44
CA LEU A 13 9.43 -10.29 1.16
C LEU A 13 9.87 -11.42 0.24
N GLN A 14 10.66 -12.38 0.76
CA GLN A 14 11.11 -13.54 0.00
C GLN A 14 9.95 -14.41 -0.49
N VAL A 15 8.93 -14.62 0.34
CA VAL A 15 7.73 -15.38 -0.07
C VAL A 15 6.98 -14.66 -1.20
N LEU A 16 6.74 -13.36 -1.06
CA LEU A 16 6.00 -12.59 -2.06
C LEU A 16 6.77 -12.45 -3.38
N THR A 17 8.07 -12.15 -3.32
CA THR A 17 8.89 -12.05 -4.53
C THR A 17 9.04 -13.40 -5.23
N GLY A 18 9.15 -14.50 -4.48
CA GLY A 18 9.11 -15.84 -5.06
C GLY A 18 7.81 -16.10 -5.82
N GLN A 19 6.65 -15.78 -5.23
CA GLN A 19 5.35 -15.91 -5.91
C GLN A 19 5.27 -15.06 -7.18
N ILE A 20 5.81 -13.84 -7.17
CA ILE A 20 5.82 -12.94 -8.32
C ILE A 20 6.74 -13.44 -9.44
N ILE A 21 7.90 -13.98 -9.08
CA ILE A 21 8.90 -14.49 -10.02
C ILE A 21 8.39 -15.76 -10.70
N ASP A 22 7.73 -16.64 -9.94
CA ASP A 22 7.24 -17.93 -10.42
C ASP A 22 5.90 -17.83 -11.17
N ASP A 23 5.26 -16.65 -11.20
CA ASP A 23 3.97 -16.46 -11.87
C ASP A 23 4.14 -16.31 -13.40
N PRO A 24 3.61 -17.25 -14.20
CA PRO A 24 3.74 -17.21 -15.65
C PRO A 24 2.95 -16.06 -16.32
N LEU A 25 2.04 -15.41 -15.59
CA LEU A 25 1.25 -14.28 -16.07
C LEU A 25 1.95 -12.94 -15.85
N LEU A 26 3.02 -12.90 -15.05
CA LEU A 26 3.80 -11.70 -14.77
C LEU A 26 5.12 -11.76 -15.53
N ALA A 27 5.35 -10.81 -16.44
CA ALA A 27 6.59 -10.70 -17.20
C ALA A 27 6.98 -9.24 -17.42
N GLY A 28 8.29 -8.99 -17.54
CA GLY A 28 8.84 -7.66 -17.81
C GLY A 28 8.37 -6.61 -16.79
N GLU A 29 7.90 -5.47 -17.30
CA GLU A 29 7.46 -4.33 -16.48
C GLU A 29 6.36 -4.69 -15.46
N GLN A 30 5.49 -5.65 -15.76
CA GLN A 30 4.44 -6.06 -14.82
C GLN A 30 5.04 -6.78 -13.60
N GLN A 31 6.02 -7.64 -13.84
CA GLN A 31 6.72 -8.34 -12.76
C GLN A 31 7.50 -7.34 -11.89
N GLU A 32 8.20 -6.40 -12.52
CA GLU A 32 8.91 -5.32 -11.82
C GLU A 32 7.97 -4.49 -10.96
N LYS A 33 6.84 -4.03 -11.52
CA LYS A 33 5.82 -3.27 -10.78
C LYS A 33 5.33 -4.03 -9.54
N ARG A 34 5.08 -5.34 -9.66
CA ARG A 34 4.63 -6.16 -8.52
C ARG A 34 5.73 -6.39 -7.49
N ILE A 35 6.99 -6.50 -7.91
CA ILE A 35 8.12 -6.57 -6.97
C ILE A 35 8.20 -5.27 -6.16
N ILE A 36 8.18 -4.11 -6.82
CA ILE A 36 8.20 -2.80 -6.14
C ILE A 36 7.04 -2.69 -5.14
N GLN A 37 5.81 -3.03 -5.58
CA GLN A 37 4.64 -3.03 -4.71
C GLN A 37 4.78 -3.97 -3.51
N ALA A 38 5.40 -5.15 -3.68
CA ALA A 38 5.66 -6.07 -2.58
C ALA A 38 6.71 -5.52 -1.60
N PHE A 39 7.72 -4.81 -2.09
CA PHE A 39 8.70 -4.10 -1.26
C PHE A 39 8.00 -3.01 -0.42
N ASP A 40 7.24 -2.12 -1.06
CA ASP A 40 6.50 -1.05 -0.38
C ASP A 40 5.57 -1.61 0.71
N LEU A 41 4.81 -2.66 0.36
CA LEU A 41 3.88 -3.30 1.30
C LEU A 41 4.62 -3.94 2.48
N CYS A 42 5.70 -4.69 2.23
CA CYS A 42 6.47 -5.32 3.29
C CYS A 42 7.10 -4.28 4.21
N HIS A 43 7.66 -3.21 3.65
CA HIS A 43 8.34 -2.18 4.41
C HIS A 43 7.35 -1.36 5.23
N PHE A 44 6.23 -0.95 4.63
CA PHE A 44 5.14 -0.28 5.34
C PHE A 44 4.64 -1.13 6.52
N ILE A 45 4.35 -2.42 6.31
CA ILE A 45 3.89 -3.31 7.38
C ILE A 45 4.95 -3.45 8.47
N HIS A 46 6.22 -3.56 8.10
CA HIS A 46 7.31 -3.64 9.07
C HIS A 46 7.40 -2.40 9.97
N CYS A 47 7.20 -1.20 9.39
CA CYS A 47 7.27 0.07 10.10
C CYS A 47 6.00 0.40 10.90
N PHE A 48 4.83 0.07 10.35
CA PHE A 48 3.54 0.46 10.93
C PHE A 48 3.01 -0.58 11.92
N ASP A 49 2.84 -1.82 11.46
CA ASP A 49 2.23 -2.89 12.25
C ASP A 49 2.60 -4.28 11.71
N PRO A 50 3.69 -4.89 12.21
CA PRO A 50 4.18 -6.19 11.73
C PRO A 50 3.18 -7.35 11.86
N SER A 51 2.11 -7.17 12.64
CA SER A 51 1.07 -8.19 12.82
C SER A 51 0.05 -8.25 11.68
N LEU A 52 0.07 -7.31 10.72
CA LEU A 52 -0.76 -7.37 9.52
C LEU A 52 -0.36 -8.58 8.65
N GLU A 53 -1.34 -9.36 8.22
CA GLU A 53 -1.17 -10.49 7.30
C GLU A 53 -1.50 -10.03 5.88
N VAL A 54 -0.67 -10.39 4.89
CA VAL A 54 -0.93 -10.08 3.47
C VAL A 54 -1.80 -11.18 2.89
N LEU A 55 -2.94 -10.81 2.33
CA LEU A 55 -3.87 -11.73 1.66
C LEU A 55 -3.75 -11.66 0.13
N ASP A 56 -3.50 -10.47 -0.44
CA ASP A 56 -3.33 -10.27 -1.88
C ASP A 56 -2.48 -9.02 -2.16
N CYS A 57 -1.49 -9.13 -3.04
CA CYS A 57 -0.70 -8.02 -3.57
C CYS A 57 -0.19 -8.28 -5.00
N LEU A 58 -0.67 -9.33 -5.66
CA LEU A 58 -0.04 -9.87 -6.88
C LEU A 58 -0.66 -9.34 -8.17
N TYR A 59 -1.96 -9.06 -8.16
CA TYR A 59 -2.71 -8.80 -9.40
C TYR A 59 -3.43 -7.46 -9.42
N GLN A 60 -3.51 -6.78 -8.28
CA GLN A 60 -4.25 -5.54 -8.11
C GLN A 60 -3.36 -4.46 -7.53
N ASP A 61 -3.63 -3.21 -7.89
CA ASP A 61 -2.89 -2.06 -7.37
C ASP A 61 -3.26 -1.75 -5.90
N ILE A 62 -4.39 -2.27 -5.42
CA ILE A 62 -4.80 -2.22 -4.01
C ILE A 62 -4.45 -3.56 -3.35
N ASN A 63 -3.49 -3.51 -2.43
CA ASN A 63 -3.11 -4.65 -1.60
C ASN A 63 -4.20 -4.97 -0.59
N VAL A 64 -4.44 -6.23 -0.29
CA VAL A 64 -5.38 -6.67 0.74
C VAL A 64 -4.59 -7.23 1.91
N VAL A 65 -4.78 -6.64 3.09
CA VAL A 65 -4.21 -7.12 4.35
C VAL A 65 -5.30 -7.40 5.37
N GLU A 66 -5.01 -8.26 6.35
CA GLU A 66 -5.94 -8.62 7.41
C GLU A 66 -5.29 -8.51 8.78
N LYS A 67 -6.08 -8.09 9.77
CA LYS A 67 -5.75 -8.21 11.19
C LYS A 67 -7.02 -8.51 11.97
N ASN A 68 -7.02 -9.58 12.75
CA ASN A 68 -8.14 -10.00 13.59
C ASN A 68 -9.48 -10.08 12.82
N GLY A 69 -9.46 -10.59 11.59
CA GLY A 69 -10.64 -10.71 10.73
C GLY A 69 -11.12 -9.41 10.08
N SER A 70 -10.46 -8.27 10.32
CA SER A 70 -10.74 -7.00 9.63
C SER A 70 -9.78 -6.82 8.45
N ARG A 71 -10.35 -6.85 7.24
CA ARG A 71 -9.63 -6.68 5.98
C ARG A 71 -9.53 -5.22 5.57
N LYS A 72 -8.34 -4.79 5.18
CA LYS A 72 -8.03 -3.44 4.73
C LYS A 72 -7.47 -3.50 3.32
N GLY A 73 -7.90 -2.58 2.46
CA GLY A 73 -7.23 -2.30 1.19
C GLY A 73 -6.15 -1.26 1.41
N ILE A 74 -4.95 -1.45 0.89
CA ILE A 74 -3.85 -0.48 0.96
C ILE A 74 -3.42 -0.13 -0.46
N TYR A 75 -3.53 1.14 -0.80
CA TYR A 75 -3.06 1.69 -2.06
C TYR A 75 -1.86 2.60 -1.80
N PHE A 76 -0.75 2.34 -2.49
CA PHE A 76 0.48 3.13 -2.38
C PHE A 76 0.54 4.16 -3.51
N TRP A 77 0.88 5.39 -3.16
CA TRP A 77 1.07 6.50 -4.09
C TRP A 77 2.43 7.15 -3.86
N ASP A 78 3.36 6.90 -4.77
CA ASP A 78 4.66 7.57 -4.80
C ASP A 78 4.53 8.99 -5.37
N LEU A 79 4.84 10.01 -4.58
CA LEU A 79 4.76 11.41 -5.03
C LEU A 79 5.75 11.75 -6.15
N LEU A 80 6.95 11.16 -6.16
CA LEU A 80 8.01 11.48 -7.12
C LEU A 80 7.80 10.72 -8.43
N TYR A 81 7.44 9.45 -8.34
CA TYR A 81 7.20 8.62 -9.52
C TYR A 81 5.90 9.05 -10.24
N ASN A 82 4.85 9.37 -9.48
CA ASN A 82 3.53 9.68 -10.05
C ASN A 82 3.35 11.12 -10.50
N LYS A 83 4.29 12.03 -10.14
CA LYS A 83 4.37 13.35 -10.80
C LYS A 83 4.69 13.22 -12.29
N ASN A 84 5.35 12.14 -12.70
CA ASN A 84 5.80 11.92 -14.08
C ASN A 84 4.95 10.91 -14.86
N TYR A 85 4.25 10.00 -14.18
CA TYR A 85 3.39 8.98 -14.79
C TYR A 85 1.93 9.16 -14.36
N TYR A 86 1.05 9.38 -15.33
CA TYR A 86 -0.40 9.45 -15.11
C TYR A 86 -0.90 8.12 -14.55
N PHE A 87 -1.11 8.05 -13.24
CA PHE A 87 -1.72 6.89 -12.62
C PHE A 87 -3.20 6.76 -13.02
N SER A 88 -3.67 5.51 -13.04
CA SER A 88 -5.07 5.21 -13.35
C SER A 88 -6.02 5.96 -12.42
N ASN A 89 -6.98 6.66 -13.04
CA ASN A 89 -8.02 7.44 -12.36
C ASN A 89 -8.92 6.57 -11.44
N SER A 90 -8.87 5.24 -11.57
CA SER A 90 -9.68 4.29 -10.80
C SER A 90 -9.39 4.32 -9.30
N ALA A 91 -8.15 4.61 -8.89
CA ALA A 91 -7.81 4.75 -7.47
C ALA A 91 -8.34 6.06 -6.84
N LEU A 92 -8.83 6.99 -7.66
CA LEU A 92 -9.49 8.23 -7.23
C LEU A 92 -10.98 8.24 -7.60
N CYS A 93 -11.52 7.09 -8.01
CA CYS A 93 -12.91 6.94 -8.44
C CYS A 93 -13.74 6.26 -7.34
N GLN A 94 -14.74 6.98 -6.82
CA GLN A 94 -15.56 6.48 -5.71
C GLN A 94 -16.31 5.18 -6.04
N SER A 95 -16.83 5.04 -7.27
CA SER A 95 -17.58 3.84 -7.67
C SER A 95 -16.67 2.61 -7.76
N ASP A 96 -15.47 2.79 -8.28
CA ASP A 96 -14.50 1.68 -8.44
C ASP A 96 -14.00 1.22 -7.07
N LEU A 97 -13.70 2.16 -6.17
CA LEU A 97 -13.32 1.86 -4.80
C LEU A 97 -14.44 1.18 -4.02
N ALA A 98 -15.69 1.62 -4.18
CA ALA A 98 -16.85 1.00 -3.54
C ALA A 98 -17.06 -0.45 -4.03
N ALA A 99 -16.95 -0.68 -5.35
CA ALA A 99 -17.01 -2.01 -5.93
C ALA A 99 -15.85 -2.90 -5.42
N TYR A 100 -14.65 -2.34 -5.29
CA TYR A 100 -13.49 -3.04 -4.74
C TYR A 100 -13.69 -3.43 -3.27
N LYS A 101 -14.16 -2.51 -2.41
CA LYS A 101 -14.50 -2.81 -1.00
C LYS A 101 -15.50 -3.95 -0.92
N ALA A 102 -16.55 -3.92 -1.73
CA ALA A 102 -17.58 -4.96 -1.74
C ALA A 102 -17.01 -6.32 -2.19
N ARG A 103 -16.24 -6.35 -3.28
CA ARG A 103 -15.65 -7.57 -3.86
C ARG A 103 -14.71 -8.26 -2.87
N TYR A 104 -13.85 -7.51 -2.20
CA TYR A 104 -12.83 -8.05 -1.30
C TYR A 104 -13.25 -8.06 0.18
N LYS A 105 -14.48 -7.63 0.48
CA LYS A 105 -15.05 -7.53 1.84
C LYS A 105 -14.18 -6.67 2.76
N LEU A 106 -13.72 -5.54 2.23
CA LEU A 106 -12.85 -4.62 2.95
C LEU A 106 -13.68 -3.77 3.91
N THR A 107 -13.25 -3.72 5.17
CA THR A 107 -13.85 -2.81 6.16
C THR A 107 -13.30 -1.40 6.01
N GLU A 108 -12.03 -1.28 5.60
CA GLU A 108 -11.32 0.00 5.43
C GLU A 108 -10.53 0.03 4.12
N LEU A 109 -10.37 1.23 3.56
CA LEU A 109 -9.42 1.58 2.51
C LEU A 109 -8.42 2.57 3.06
N TRP A 110 -7.14 2.27 2.85
CA TRP A 110 -6.00 3.06 3.31
C TRP A 110 -5.24 3.59 2.10
N PHE A 111 -4.99 4.88 2.12
CA PHE A 111 -4.13 5.55 1.15
C PHE A 111 -2.77 5.80 1.79
N VAL A 112 -1.70 5.35 1.17
CA VAL A 112 -0.34 5.55 1.68
C VAL A 112 0.44 6.38 0.67
N ILE A 113 0.74 7.61 1.06
CA ILE A 113 1.64 8.49 0.31
C ILE A 113 3.06 8.06 0.63
N VAL A 114 3.81 7.63 -0.38
CA VAL A 114 5.21 7.25 -0.27
C VAL A 114 6.07 8.43 -0.68
N GLU A 115 6.99 8.82 0.21
CA GLU A 115 7.96 9.88 -0.05
C GLU A 115 9.39 9.40 0.21
N GLU A 116 10.26 9.67 -0.75
CA GLU A 116 11.70 9.48 -0.63
C GLU A 116 12.38 10.83 -0.36
N GLY A 117 12.25 11.30 0.88
CA GLY A 117 12.77 12.60 1.32
C GLY A 117 13.80 12.48 2.45
N LEU A 118 14.84 13.32 2.41
CA LEU A 118 15.83 13.45 3.50
C LEU A 118 15.27 14.16 4.74
N PHE A 119 14.14 14.86 4.59
CA PHE A 119 13.48 15.57 5.67
C PHE A 119 12.29 14.75 6.18
N SER A 120 12.47 14.06 7.31
CA SER A 120 11.50 13.10 7.84
C SER A 120 10.17 13.67 8.35
N ASN A 121 10.04 15.01 8.39
CA ASN A 121 8.93 15.68 9.07
C ASN A 121 8.11 16.65 8.22
N ASP A 122 8.53 16.97 7.01
CA ASP A 122 7.71 17.80 6.13
C ASP A 122 6.61 16.93 5.50
N THR A 123 5.36 17.35 5.66
CA THR A 123 4.18 16.66 5.10
C THR A 123 3.32 17.62 4.27
N SER A 124 3.87 18.80 3.93
CA SER A 124 3.17 19.85 3.18
C SER A 124 2.72 19.34 1.81
N GLU A 125 3.62 18.73 1.02
CA GLU A 125 3.25 18.17 -0.28
C GLU A 125 2.18 17.07 -0.18
N SER A 126 2.27 16.23 0.85
CA SER A 126 1.27 15.19 1.12
C SER A 126 -0.10 15.80 1.43
N THR A 127 -0.13 16.86 2.23
CA THR A 127 -1.36 17.56 2.63
C THR A 127 -2.00 18.26 1.43
N ASP A 128 -1.20 18.98 0.64
CA ASP A 128 -1.66 19.66 -0.58
C ASP A 128 -2.25 18.66 -1.59
N PHE A 129 -1.62 17.49 -1.73
CA PHE A 129 -2.13 16.41 -2.57
C PHE A 129 -3.49 15.89 -2.08
N ILE A 130 -3.61 15.62 -0.77
CA ILE A 130 -4.84 15.11 -0.14
C ILE A 130 -6.00 16.07 -0.39
N GLU A 131 -5.78 17.37 -0.20
CA GLU A 131 -6.79 18.40 -0.42
C GLU A 131 -7.18 18.52 -1.89
N ARG A 132 -6.17 18.61 -2.78
CA ARG A 132 -6.37 18.77 -4.23
C ARG A 132 -7.20 17.63 -4.84
N TYR A 133 -6.94 16.39 -4.42
CA TYR A 133 -7.60 15.20 -4.95
C TYR A 133 -8.72 14.67 -4.05
N LYS A 134 -9.04 15.37 -2.96
CA LYS A 134 -10.09 14.99 -1.99
C LYS A 134 -9.95 13.55 -1.51
N VAL A 135 -8.73 13.09 -1.26
CA VAL A 135 -8.42 11.70 -0.86
C VAL A 135 -9.22 11.29 0.39
N THR A 136 -9.44 12.24 1.30
CA THR A 136 -10.21 12.06 2.54
C THR A 136 -11.67 11.66 2.33
N SER A 137 -12.22 11.93 1.14
CA SER A 137 -13.59 11.54 0.79
C SER A 137 -13.69 10.12 0.23
N LEU A 138 -12.54 9.50 -0.07
CA LEU A 138 -12.44 8.21 -0.75
C LEU A 138 -11.84 7.11 0.13
N TYR A 139 -10.98 7.48 1.09
CA TYR A 139 -10.24 6.56 1.93
C TYR A 139 -10.55 6.78 3.41
N ASP A 140 -10.61 5.68 4.16
CA ASP A 140 -10.90 5.69 5.60
C ASP A 140 -9.70 6.16 6.44
N LYS A 141 -8.48 5.92 5.95
CA LYS A 141 -7.23 6.41 6.56
C LYS A 141 -6.24 6.87 5.51
N VAL A 142 -5.44 7.86 5.88
CA VAL A 142 -4.34 8.33 5.03
C VAL A 142 -3.05 8.34 5.82
N PHE A 143 -2.01 7.76 5.24
CA PHE A 143 -0.69 7.67 5.82
C PHE A 143 0.32 8.41 4.96
N HIS A 144 1.27 9.04 5.62
CA HIS A 144 2.52 9.47 5.03
C HIS A 144 3.60 8.48 5.45
N PHE A 145 4.22 7.83 4.46
CA PHE A 145 5.29 6.87 4.64
C PHE A 145 6.58 7.47 4.10
N ASN A 146 7.48 7.86 5.00
CA ASN A 146 8.83 8.24 4.62
C ASN A 146 9.66 6.95 4.48
N TYR A 147 9.92 6.58 3.23
CA TYR A 147 10.56 5.33 2.88
C TYR A 147 11.99 5.29 3.44
N THR A 148 12.78 6.35 3.20
CA THR A 148 14.18 6.48 3.64
C THR A 148 14.36 6.35 5.15
N HIS A 149 13.49 6.99 5.93
CA HIS A 149 13.57 7.01 7.39
C HIS A 149 12.77 5.88 8.05
N SER A 150 12.07 5.05 7.28
CA SER A 150 11.25 3.94 7.80
C SER A 150 10.21 4.40 8.83
N THR A 151 9.62 5.59 8.61
CA THR A 151 8.62 6.17 9.51
C THR A 151 7.26 6.29 8.83
N VAL A 152 6.22 5.89 9.55
CA VAL A 152 4.82 6.01 9.10
C VAL A 152 4.09 6.97 10.02
N LYS A 153 3.44 7.96 9.44
CA LYS A 153 2.59 8.92 10.13
C LYS A 153 1.17 8.82 9.62
N THR A 154 0.22 8.68 10.53
CA THR A 154 -1.20 8.84 10.20
C THR A 154 -1.49 10.32 10.03
N LEU A 155 -2.06 10.69 8.89
CA LEU A 155 -2.50 12.06 8.61
C LEU A 155 -4.00 12.25 8.92
N ILE A 156 -4.79 11.17 8.80
CA ILE A 156 -6.24 11.12 9.03
C ILE A 156 -6.59 9.80 9.73
#